data_AF-A0A1Q8VVJ4-F1
#
_entry.id   AF-A0A1Q8VVJ4-F1
#
_cell.length_a   1.000
_cell.length_b   1.000
_cell.length_c   1.000
_cell.angle_alpha   90.00
_cell.angle_beta   90.00
_cell.angle_gamma   90.00
#
_symmetry.space_group_name_H-M   'P 1'
#
loop_
_entity.id
_entity.type
_entity.pdbx_description
1 polymer ?
#
loop_
_entity_poly.entity_id
_entity_poly.type
_entity_poly.pdbx_seq_one_letter_code
_entity_poly.pdbx_strand_id
1 'polypeptide(L)'
;MRRCAHRIRLDDETVVDCKTRDFYSCPHCAALYRGDWQAIIRDGLYSLTEPARIVFMTLTAPSFGAVHRIPSKSDTAKRSRCSCGEAHTSADSALRGVAVDPERYDYLGQVAWNRDCGALWRLTLTYLRRALPFEFDYVKVYEWQARGALHLHLILRLPPSATSDVIETIRRTCLSTTSPSKIDGEYRGWGERIDVADCGLYMPEDRGRMATSMDGVVRYVGKVLGYVGKSLLEQASRVGSTYPQALEHFRRLSYAAFVTPCSRDCPVTGCSSPRHRNIGASSHVVSASRRSGHREGWSPSGLNRTILGRRRSEYIEARKEERSAAGEKKEVELPRSVNLTRNEMKALFLHQAGIAHGVVPERSSAQNA
;
A
#
# COMPACT_ATOMS: atom_id res chain seq x y z
N MET A 1 -2.63 -5.69 -20.50
CA MET A 1 -2.93 -7.03 -19.95
C MET A 1 -4.43 -7.16 -19.73
N ARG A 2 -5.14 -7.94 -20.55
CA ARG A 2 -6.63 -7.93 -20.60
C ARG A 2 -7.32 -9.02 -19.79
N ARG A 3 -6.59 -9.99 -19.22
CA ARG A 3 -7.16 -11.14 -18.51
C ARG A 3 -6.28 -11.58 -17.34
N CYS A 4 -6.86 -12.32 -16.40
CA CYS A 4 -6.13 -12.97 -15.32
C CYS A 4 -5.08 -13.96 -15.87
N ALA A 5 -3.88 -13.92 -15.28
CA ALA A 5 -2.74 -14.76 -15.65
C ALA A 5 -2.86 -16.20 -15.11
N HIS A 6 -3.57 -16.38 -14.00
CA HIS A 6 -3.73 -17.65 -13.32
C HIS A 6 -5.22 -17.88 -13.06
N ARG A 7 -5.98 -18.23 -14.09
CA ARG A 7 -7.37 -18.62 -13.88
C ARG A 7 -7.43 -19.94 -13.12
N ILE A 8 -8.29 -20.02 -12.12
CA ILE A 8 -8.47 -21.18 -11.25
C ILE A 8 -9.75 -21.86 -11.70
N ARG A 9 -9.68 -23.18 -11.93
CA ARG A 9 -10.86 -24.03 -12.15
C ARG A 9 -11.30 -24.59 -10.80
N LEU A 10 -12.56 -24.37 -10.46
CA LEU A 10 -13.19 -24.90 -9.26
C LEU A 10 -13.74 -26.31 -9.52
N ASP A 11 -14.16 -27.02 -8.47
CA ASP A 11 -14.67 -28.39 -8.56
C ASP A 11 -15.95 -28.51 -9.40
N ASP A 12 -16.74 -27.43 -9.48
CA ASP A 12 -17.94 -27.31 -10.32
C ASP A 12 -17.60 -26.92 -11.78
N GLU A 13 -16.32 -27.04 -12.19
CA GLU A 13 -15.77 -26.60 -13.46
C GLU A 13 -15.83 -25.09 -13.73
N THR A 14 -16.34 -24.30 -12.78
CA THR A 14 -16.37 -22.83 -12.91
C THR A 14 -14.95 -22.28 -12.93
N VAL A 15 -14.65 -21.44 -13.92
CA VAL A 15 -13.35 -20.78 -14.05
C VAL A 15 -13.41 -19.37 -13.46
N VAL A 16 -12.63 -19.13 -12.41
CA VAL A 16 -12.54 -17.84 -11.71
C VAL A 16 -11.15 -17.21 -11.84
N ASP A 17 -11.09 -15.89 -11.75
CA ASP A 17 -9.81 -15.17 -11.62
C ASP A 17 -9.12 -15.51 -10.30
N CYS A 18 -7.78 -15.61 -10.26
CA CYS A 18 -7.04 -15.91 -9.02
C CYS A 18 -7.22 -14.89 -7.89
N LYS A 19 -7.67 -13.67 -8.20
CA LYS A 19 -7.84 -12.56 -7.25
C LYS A 19 -6.56 -12.22 -6.44
N THR A 20 -5.38 -12.66 -6.89
CA THR A 20 -4.11 -12.28 -6.24
C THR A 20 -3.92 -10.77 -6.34
N ARG A 21 -3.29 -10.23 -5.30
CA ARG A 21 -2.92 -8.81 -5.22
C ARG A 21 -1.49 -8.59 -5.67
N ASP A 22 -0.72 -9.66 -5.82
CA ASP A 22 0.65 -9.56 -6.26
C ASP A 22 0.72 -9.21 -7.73
N PHE A 23 1.30 -8.04 -7.98
CA PHE A 23 1.47 -7.52 -9.33
C PHE A 23 2.39 -8.41 -10.15
N TYR A 24 3.39 -9.07 -9.54
CA TYR A 24 4.30 -9.93 -10.27
C TYR A 24 3.64 -11.27 -10.65
N SER A 25 2.79 -11.82 -9.78
CA SER A 25 2.03 -13.03 -10.10
C SER A 25 0.88 -12.74 -11.07
N CYS A 26 0.06 -11.72 -10.84
CA CYS A 26 -1.01 -11.35 -11.76
C CYS A 26 -1.25 -9.84 -11.82
N PRO A 27 -0.67 -9.15 -12.82
CA PRO A 27 -0.87 -7.72 -13.00
C PRO A 27 -2.34 -7.31 -13.17
N HIS A 28 -3.15 -8.14 -13.82
CA HIS A 28 -4.58 -7.88 -14.05
C HIS A 28 -5.38 -7.83 -12.75
N CYS A 29 -5.34 -8.89 -11.94
CA CYS A 29 -6.07 -8.93 -10.67
C CYS A 29 -5.54 -7.91 -9.66
N ALA A 30 -4.23 -7.67 -9.63
CA ALA A 30 -3.63 -6.63 -8.80
C ALA A 30 -4.10 -5.21 -9.20
N ALA A 31 -4.20 -4.93 -10.51
CA ALA A 31 -4.72 -3.66 -11.01
C ALA A 31 -6.20 -3.47 -10.69
N LEU A 32 -7.02 -4.52 -10.85
CA LEU A 32 -8.43 -4.50 -10.45
C LEU A 32 -8.61 -4.21 -8.96
N TYR A 33 -7.87 -4.92 -8.11
CA TYR A 33 -7.86 -4.70 -6.66
C TYR A 33 -7.50 -3.25 -6.31
N ARG A 34 -6.47 -2.70 -6.96
CA ARG A 34 -6.04 -1.32 -6.77
C ARG A 34 -7.12 -0.33 -7.20
N GLY A 35 -7.72 -0.54 -8.38
CA GLY A 35 -8.77 0.32 -8.92
C GLY A 35 -10.01 0.35 -8.02
N ASP A 36 -10.42 -0.81 -7.47
CA ASP A 36 -11.55 -0.87 -6.54
C ASP A 36 -11.28 -0.03 -5.28
N TRP A 37 -10.09 -0.15 -4.69
CA TRP A 37 -9.73 0.63 -3.51
C TRP A 37 -9.56 2.11 -3.82
N GLN A 38 -9.03 2.48 -4.98
CA GLN A 38 -8.98 3.87 -5.42
C GLN A 38 -10.38 4.46 -5.52
N ALA A 39 -11.35 3.72 -6.06
CA ALA A 39 -12.74 4.18 -6.12
C ALA A 39 -13.34 4.40 -4.72
N ILE A 40 -13.13 3.47 -3.78
CA ILE A 40 -13.60 3.60 -2.38
C ILE A 40 -12.95 4.80 -1.68
N ILE A 41 -11.65 5.01 -1.89
CA ILE A 41 -10.91 6.11 -1.26
C ILE A 41 -11.34 7.45 -1.82
N ARG A 42 -11.51 7.54 -3.14
CA ARG A 42 -12.07 8.73 -3.79
C ARG A 42 -13.47 9.05 -3.31
N ASP A 43 -14.34 8.04 -3.17
CA ASP A 43 -15.71 8.27 -2.68
C ASP A 43 -15.71 8.90 -1.28
N GLY A 44 -14.84 8.43 -0.38
CA GLY A 44 -14.74 9.01 0.97
C GLY A 44 -14.21 10.45 1.05
N LEU A 45 -13.75 11.01 -0.08
CA LEU A 45 -13.21 12.37 -0.16
C LEU A 45 -14.08 13.28 -1.05
N TYR A 46 -14.50 12.80 -2.22
CA TYR A 46 -15.23 13.63 -3.20
C TYR A 46 -16.75 13.50 -3.11
N SER A 47 -17.28 12.47 -2.44
CA SER A 47 -18.73 12.27 -2.27
C SER A 47 -19.24 12.86 -0.95
N LEU A 48 -18.42 13.62 -0.23
CA LEU A 48 -18.82 14.34 0.97
C LEU A 48 -19.78 15.48 0.63
N THR A 49 -20.81 15.63 1.47
CA THR A 49 -21.76 16.75 1.43
C THR A 49 -21.48 17.80 2.51
N GLU A 50 -20.68 17.45 3.51
CA GLU A 50 -20.30 18.33 4.63
C GLU A 50 -18.78 18.55 4.67
N PRO A 51 -18.30 19.69 5.19
CA PRO A 51 -16.89 19.93 5.40
C PRO A 51 -16.21 18.91 6.31
N ALA A 52 -14.93 18.62 6.06
CA ALA A 52 -14.16 17.71 6.89
C ALA A 52 -12.67 18.07 6.91
N ARG A 53 -12.03 18.00 8.07
CA ARG A 53 -10.57 18.17 8.16
C ARG A 53 -9.88 16.83 7.85
N ILE A 54 -8.94 16.86 6.90
CA ILE A 54 -8.25 15.66 6.44
C ILE A 54 -6.87 15.61 7.07
N VAL A 55 -6.58 14.51 7.75
CA VAL A 55 -5.26 14.26 8.34
C VAL A 55 -4.65 13.04 7.67
N PHE A 56 -3.43 13.19 7.18
CA PHE A 56 -2.62 12.08 6.71
C PHE A 56 -1.64 11.69 7.80
N MET A 57 -1.56 10.41 8.13
CA MET A 57 -0.63 9.95 9.15
C MET A 57 0.03 8.63 8.77
N THR A 58 1.21 8.42 9.34
CA THR A 58 2.11 7.35 8.97
C THR A 58 2.74 6.78 10.23
N LEU A 59 2.41 5.52 10.54
CA LEU A 59 2.85 4.79 11.74
C LEU A 59 3.90 3.74 11.37
N THR A 60 5.14 3.95 11.80
CA THR A 60 6.30 3.11 11.47
C THR A 60 6.50 1.95 12.44
N ALA A 61 7.13 0.89 11.95
CA ALA A 61 7.71 -0.14 12.82
C ALA A 61 8.92 0.41 13.59
N PRO A 62 9.22 -0.12 14.79
CA PRO A 62 10.48 0.14 15.48
C PRO A 62 11.69 -0.35 14.66
N SER A 63 12.89 -0.06 15.17
CA SER A 63 14.13 -0.59 14.62
C SER A 63 14.34 -2.04 15.04
N PHE A 64 14.88 -2.86 14.13
CA PHE A 64 15.31 -4.25 14.40
C PHE A 64 16.82 -4.42 14.16
N GLY A 65 17.53 -3.33 13.90
CA GLY A 65 18.93 -3.33 13.50
C GLY A 65 19.22 -2.27 12.46
N ALA A 66 20.51 -2.00 12.23
CA ALA A 66 20.93 -1.04 11.21
C ALA A 66 20.64 -1.56 9.80
N VAL A 67 20.10 -0.70 8.95
CA VAL A 67 19.80 -1.00 7.54
C VAL A 67 20.49 -0.01 6.60
N HIS A 68 20.81 -0.46 5.39
CA HIS A 68 21.39 0.39 4.35
C HIS A 68 20.40 1.50 3.96
N ARG A 69 20.85 2.75 4.08
CA ARG A 69 20.11 3.94 3.66
C ARG A 69 20.61 4.38 2.30
N ILE A 70 19.76 4.18 1.28
CA ILE A 70 20.11 4.51 -0.11
C ILE A 70 19.39 5.79 -0.51
N PRO A 71 20.13 6.84 -0.93
CA PRO A 71 19.53 8.12 -1.30
C PRO A 71 18.55 7.96 -2.48
N SER A 72 17.55 8.85 -2.53
CA SER A 72 16.65 8.94 -3.69
C SER A 72 17.38 9.56 -4.89
N LYS A 73 16.87 9.35 -6.11
CA LYS A 73 17.37 10.03 -7.31
C LYS A 73 17.21 11.55 -7.24
N SER A 74 16.22 12.01 -6.51
CA SER A 74 15.89 13.43 -6.29
C SER A 74 16.65 14.06 -5.13
N ASP A 75 17.48 13.29 -4.44
CA ASP A 75 18.18 13.75 -3.23
C ASP A 75 19.45 14.49 -3.62
N THR A 76 19.43 15.82 -3.49
CA THR A 76 20.55 16.72 -3.84
C THR A 76 21.45 17.05 -2.64
N ALA A 77 21.08 16.62 -1.44
CA ALA A 77 21.81 16.92 -0.21
C ALA A 77 23.10 16.08 -0.06
N LYS A 78 24.07 16.60 0.72
CA LYS A 78 25.33 15.91 1.08
C LYS A 78 25.04 14.46 1.50
N ARG A 79 25.54 13.51 0.71
CA ARG A 79 25.38 12.07 0.95
C ARG A 79 26.01 11.71 2.30
N SER A 80 25.20 11.55 3.34
CA SER A 80 25.66 10.98 4.59
C SER A 80 26.19 9.57 4.32
N ARG A 81 27.37 9.23 4.85
CA ARG A 81 27.87 7.85 4.79
C ARG A 81 26.82 6.91 5.40
N CYS A 82 26.62 5.77 4.76
CA CYS A 82 25.76 4.73 5.27
C CYS A 82 26.34 4.19 6.58
N SER A 83 25.51 3.58 7.43
CA SER A 83 25.99 2.93 8.65
C SER A 83 26.91 1.74 8.38
N CYS A 84 27.00 1.26 7.13
CA CYS A 84 28.01 0.30 6.70
C CYS A 84 29.38 0.93 6.38
N GLY A 85 29.54 2.26 6.53
CA GLY A 85 30.76 3.01 6.19
C GLY A 85 30.82 3.52 4.75
N GLU A 86 30.07 2.89 3.83
CA GLU A 86 30.09 3.21 2.39
C GLU A 86 29.25 4.43 2.00
N ALA A 87 29.64 5.08 0.90
CA ALA A 87 28.89 6.17 0.29
C ALA A 87 28.01 5.65 -0.86
N HIS A 88 26.78 5.26 -0.53
CA HIS A 88 25.85 4.75 -1.54
C HIS A 88 25.34 5.82 -2.51
N THR A 89 24.97 5.37 -3.70
CA THR A 89 24.27 6.19 -4.69
C THR A 89 22.88 5.64 -4.96
N SER A 90 22.05 6.38 -5.71
CA SER A 90 20.73 5.88 -6.10
C SER A 90 20.77 4.62 -6.99
N ALA A 91 21.95 4.26 -7.54
CA ALA A 91 22.15 3.00 -8.26
C ALA A 91 22.03 1.78 -7.34
N ASP A 92 22.38 1.92 -6.05
CA ASP A 92 22.36 0.85 -5.05
C ASP A 92 20.96 0.58 -4.50
N SER A 93 19.90 0.92 -5.24
CA SER A 93 18.51 0.90 -4.78
C SER A 93 18.04 -0.47 -4.26
N ALA A 94 18.67 -1.56 -4.70
CA ALA A 94 18.39 -2.92 -4.23
C ALA A 94 18.85 -3.19 -2.79
N LEU A 95 19.86 -2.45 -2.30
CA LEU A 95 20.31 -2.54 -0.90
C LEU A 95 19.42 -1.77 0.06
N ARG A 96 18.47 -0.95 -0.42
CA ARG A 96 17.64 -0.12 0.47
C ARG A 96 16.89 -0.99 1.48
N GLY A 97 17.11 -0.72 2.76
CA GLY A 97 16.44 -1.45 3.85
C GLY A 97 17.04 -2.82 4.16
N VAL A 98 18.04 -3.29 3.40
CA VAL A 98 18.78 -4.51 3.70
C VAL A 98 19.57 -4.31 4.99
N ALA A 99 19.64 -5.34 5.84
CA ALA A 99 20.44 -5.31 7.07
C ALA A 99 21.91 -5.04 6.75
N VAL A 100 22.53 -4.10 7.49
CA VAL A 100 23.98 -3.83 7.38
C VAL A 100 24.79 -4.98 7.95
N ASP A 101 24.35 -5.51 9.09
CA ASP A 101 24.89 -6.70 9.70
C ASP A 101 23.75 -7.73 9.82
N PRO A 102 23.71 -8.74 8.94
CA PRO A 102 22.67 -9.77 8.96
C PRO A 102 22.70 -10.67 10.20
N GLU A 103 23.79 -10.73 10.97
CA GLU A 103 23.86 -11.53 12.20
C GLU A 103 23.31 -10.75 13.41
N ARG A 104 23.43 -9.42 13.39
CA ARG A 104 22.89 -8.55 14.46
C ARG A 104 21.45 -8.09 14.24
N TYR A 105 20.88 -8.34 13.06
CA TYR A 105 19.52 -7.91 12.74
C TYR A 105 18.48 -8.86 13.35
N ASP A 106 17.52 -8.32 14.08
CA ASP A 106 16.47 -9.07 14.74
C ASP A 106 15.32 -9.43 13.77
N TYR A 107 15.55 -10.47 12.97
CA TYR A 107 14.57 -10.98 12.02
C TYR A 107 13.33 -11.56 12.70
N LEU A 108 13.49 -12.24 13.85
CA LEU A 108 12.40 -12.86 14.59
C LEU A 108 11.48 -11.78 15.19
N GLY A 109 12.04 -10.77 15.84
CA GLY A 109 11.29 -9.64 16.39
C GLY A 109 10.59 -8.84 15.29
N GLN A 110 11.20 -8.66 14.11
CA GLN A 110 10.51 -8.02 12.99
C GLN A 110 9.30 -8.82 12.51
N VAL A 111 9.45 -10.13 12.34
CA VAL A 111 8.36 -11.02 11.91
C VAL A 111 7.24 -11.04 12.97
N ALA A 112 7.59 -11.12 14.25
CA ALA A 112 6.65 -11.03 15.36
C ALA A 112 5.92 -9.69 15.38
N TRP A 113 6.62 -8.59 15.11
CA TRP A 113 6.00 -7.26 14.99
C TRP A 113 5.04 -7.18 13.80
N ASN A 114 5.42 -7.69 12.62
CA ASN A 114 4.54 -7.73 11.44
C ASN A 114 3.26 -8.54 11.72
N ARG A 115 3.39 -9.66 12.44
CA ARG A 115 2.28 -10.51 12.89
C ARG A 115 1.32 -9.78 13.82
N ASP A 116 1.86 -9.01 14.76
CA ASP A 116 1.11 -8.37 15.85
C ASP A 116 0.65 -6.94 15.52
N CYS A 117 1.16 -6.34 14.44
CA CYS A 117 0.82 -4.98 13.99
C CYS A 117 -0.69 -4.76 13.81
N GLY A 118 -1.44 -5.80 13.42
CA GLY A 118 -2.90 -5.76 13.34
C GLY A 118 -3.58 -5.57 14.70
N ALA A 119 -3.08 -6.24 15.75
CA ALA A 119 -3.58 -6.09 17.11
C ALA A 119 -3.21 -4.72 17.70
N LEU A 120 -1.96 -4.28 17.49
CA LEU A 120 -1.49 -2.95 17.85
C LEU A 120 -2.36 -1.85 17.23
N TRP A 121 -2.68 -1.95 15.94
CA TRP A 121 -3.59 -1.02 15.29
C TRP A 121 -4.99 -0.99 15.92
N ARG A 122 -5.58 -2.14 16.26
CA ARG A 122 -6.90 -2.19 16.89
C ARG A 122 -6.92 -1.45 18.23
N LEU A 123 -5.87 -1.61 19.02
CA LEU A 123 -5.74 -0.91 20.29
C LEU A 123 -5.47 0.58 20.09
N THR A 124 -4.62 0.93 19.12
CA THR A 124 -4.35 2.33 18.72
C THR A 124 -5.66 3.04 18.33
N LEU A 125 -6.47 2.42 17.48
CA LEU A 125 -7.78 2.97 17.08
C LEU A 125 -8.72 3.14 18.27
N THR A 126 -8.69 2.20 19.22
CA THR A 126 -9.50 2.29 20.45
C THR A 126 -9.07 3.48 21.30
N TYR A 127 -7.77 3.70 21.47
CA TYR A 127 -7.25 4.82 22.24
C TYR A 127 -7.46 6.16 21.53
N LEU A 128 -7.30 6.23 20.21
CA LEU A 128 -7.63 7.43 19.44
C LEU A 128 -9.10 7.83 19.60
N ARG A 129 -10.03 6.86 19.55
CA ARG A 129 -11.46 7.13 19.78
C ARG A 129 -11.81 7.58 21.19
N ARG A 130 -10.97 7.25 22.18
CA ARG A 130 -11.14 7.72 23.57
C ARG A 130 -10.49 9.08 23.80
N ALA A 131 -9.37 9.35 23.13
CA ALA A 131 -8.58 10.56 23.30
C ALA A 131 -9.18 11.76 22.53
N LEU A 132 -9.91 11.52 21.45
CA LEU A 132 -10.53 12.57 20.64
C LEU A 132 -11.99 12.78 21.06
N PRO A 133 -12.45 14.04 21.22
CA PRO A 133 -13.81 14.35 21.69
C PRO A 133 -14.88 14.21 20.60
N PHE A 134 -14.54 13.61 19.46
CA PHE A 134 -15.41 13.46 18.30
C PHE A 134 -15.21 12.11 17.62
N GLU A 135 -16.24 11.71 16.88
CA GLU A 135 -16.16 10.58 15.97
C GLU A 135 -15.37 10.93 14.71
N PHE A 136 -14.69 9.94 14.15
CA PHE A 136 -13.93 10.10 12.92
C PHE A 136 -13.96 8.83 12.07
N ASP A 137 -13.76 9.03 10.77
CA ASP A 137 -13.62 7.97 9.78
C ASP A 137 -12.17 7.82 9.34
N TYR A 138 -11.83 6.63 8.83
CA TYR A 138 -10.48 6.38 8.36
C TYR A 138 -10.45 5.41 7.20
N VAL A 139 -9.42 5.54 6.37
CA VAL A 139 -8.91 4.46 5.54
C VAL A 139 -7.45 4.23 5.90
N LYS A 140 -7.04 2.96 5.93
CA LYS A 140 -5.66 2.58 6.24
C LYS A 140 -5.13 1.57 5.24
N VAL A 141 -3.83 1.67 4.99
CA VAL A 141 -3.07 0.80 4.09
C VAL A 141 -1.78 0.36 4.77
N TYR A 142 -1.57 -0.95 4.84
CA TYR A 142 -0.27 -1.51 5.19
C TYR A 142 0.63 -1.52 3.95
N GLU A 143 1.74 -0.82 4.00
CA GLU A 143 2.78 -0.82 2.97
C GLU A 143 4.02 -1.54 3.48
N TRP A 144 4.66 -2.32 2.60
CA TRP A 144 5.96 -2.88 2.90
C TRP A 144 7.05 -1.82 2.80
N GLN A 145 7.75 -1.56 3.90
CA GLN A 145 9.03 -0.85 3.82
C GLN A 145 10.05 -1.73 3.09
N ALA A 146 11.08 -1.09 2.54
CA ALA A 146 12.13 -1.80 1.82
C ALA A 146 12.87 -2.85 2.70
N ARG A 147 12.84 -2.70 4.02
CA ARG A 147 13.36 -3.68 5.00
C ARG A 147 12.43 -4.86 5.31
N GLY A 148 11.26 -4.94 4.67
CA GLY A 148 10.26 -5.98 4.95
C GLY A 148 9.48 -5.81 6.27
N ALA A 149 9.52 -4.63 6.88
CA ALA A 149 8.62 -4.28 7.98
C ALA A 149 7.36 -3.59 7.42
N LEU A 150 6.20 -3.88 8.01
CA LEU A 150 4.97 -3.17 7.65
C LEU A 150 5.05 -1.70 8.09
N HIS A 151 4.39 -0.86 7.30
CA HIS A 151 4.17 0.55 7.55
C HIS A 151 2.68 0.83 7.43
N LEU A 152 2.08 1.58 8.35
CA LEU A 152 0.66 1.89 8.24
C LEU A 152 0.46 3.35 7.82
N HIS A 153 -0.06 3.54 6.60
CA HIS A 153 -0.52 4.84 6.13
C HIS A 153 -2.01 4.97 6.38
N LEU A 154 -2.44 6.12 6.87
CA LEU A 154 -3.83 6.40 7.14
C LEU A 154 -4.23 7.77 6.61
N ILE A 155 -5.47 7.83 6.15
CA ILE A 155 -6.20 9.09 6.04
C ILE A 155 -7.27 9.04 7.12
N LEU A 156 -7.28 10.05 7.97
CA LEU A 156 -8.35 10.31 8.92
C LEU A 156 -9.21 11.44 8.37
N ARG A 157 -10.52 11.25 8.45
CA ARG A 157 -11.53 12.27 8.18
C ARG A 157 -12.14 12.71 9.50
N LEU A 158 -11.79 13.91 9.91
CA LEU A 158 -12.19 14.52 11.17
C LEU A 158 -13.29 15.58 10.91
N PRO A 159 -14.12 15.91 11.91
CA PRO A 159 -15.06 17.02 11.78
C PRO A 159 -14.33 18.36 11.57
N PRO A 160 -15.00 19.37 10.99
CA PRO A 160 -14.39 20.68 10.72
C PRO A 160 -13.97 21.43 12.00
N SER A 161 -14.56 21.08 13.15
CA SER A 161 -14.22 21.61 14.47
C SER A 161 -12.90 21.10 15.04
N ALA A 162 -12.27 20.08 14.44
CA ALA A 162 -11.01 19.52 14.94
C ALA A 162 -9.86 20.53 14.79
N THR A 163 -9.37 21.11 15.88
CA THR A 163 -8.27 22.11 15.86
C THR A 163 -6.90 21.48 15.62
N SER A 164 -5.86 22.28 15.37
CA SER A 164 -4.49 21.78 15.18
C SER A 164 -3.93 20.99 16.38
N ASP A 165 -4.41 21.24 17.61
CA ASP A 165 -4.01 20.50 18.83
C ASP A 165 -4.39 19.01 18.78
N VAL A 166 -5.36 18.67 17.92
CA VAL A 166 -5.73 17.27 17.65
C VAL A 166 -4.55 16.50 17.06
N ILE A 167 -3.69 17.14 16.25
CA ILE A 167 -2.53 16.49 15.63
C ILE A 167 -1.56 15.99 16.68
N GLU A 168 -1.28 16.80 17.71
CA GLU A 168 -0.40 16.41 18.80
C GLU A 168 -1.05 15.33 19.68
N THR A 169 -2.37 15.43 19.92
CA THR A 169 -3.10 14.38 20.63
C THR A 169 -3.04 13.04 19.89
N ILE A 170 -3.22 13.03 18.57
CA ILE A 170 -3.06 11.83 17.73
C ILE A 170 -1.64 11.28 17.86
N ARG A 171 -0.62 12.13 17.66
CA ARG A 171 0.80 11.73 17.73
C ARG A 171 1.14 11.08 19.08
N ARG A 172 0.84 11.76 20.19
CA ARG A 172 1.08 11.27 21.54
C ARG A 172 0.34 9.97 21.84
N THR A 173 -0.92 9.86 21.42
CA THR A 173 -1.72 8.64 21.60
C THR A 173 -1.10 7.47 20.85
N CYS A 174 -0.65 7.68 19.61
CA CYS A 174 0.01 6.64 18.84
C CYS A 174 1.36 6.24 19.46
N LEU A 175 2.23 7.19 19.83
CA LEU A 175 3.53 6.90 20.46
C LEU A 175 3.41 6.13 21.78
N SER A 176 2.39 6.44 22.59
CA SER A 176 2.16 5.78 23.87
C SER A 176 1.42 4.43 23.76
N THR A 177 0.84 4.11 22.59
CA THR A 177 0.09 2.86 22.45
C THR A 177 1.05 1.67 22.36
N THR A 178 0.88 0.73 23.28
CA THR A 178 1.49 -0.60 23.22
C THR A 178 0.42 -1.68 23.29
N SER A 179 0.64 -2.82 22.62
CA SER A 179 -0.26 -3.98 22.63
C SER A 179 0.53 -5.24 22.99
N PRO A 180 0.07 -6.06 23.96
CA PRO A 180 0.69 -7.35 24.23
C PRO A 180 0.44 -8.32 23.07
N SER A 181 1.44 -9.14 22.76
CA SER A 181 1.26 -10.26 21.85
C SER A 181 0.37 -11.32 22.49
N LYS A 182 -0.45 -11.97 21.67
CA LYS A 182 -1.28 -13.11 22.13
C LYS A 182 -0.51 -14.43 22.22
N ILE A 183 0.77 -14.44 21.83
CA ILE A 183 1.60 -15.65 21.75
C ILE A 183 2.65 -15.62 22.86
N ASP A 184 3.51 -14.61 22.85
CA ASP A 184 4.65 -14.47 23.77
C ASP A 184 4.37 -13.51 24.93
N GLY A 185 3.26 -12.76 24.90
CA GLY A 185 2.91 -11.76 25.92
C GLY A 185 3.74 -10.47 25.87
N GLU A 186 4.77 -10.40 25.03
CA GLU A 186 5.61 -9.21 24.91
C GLU A 186 4.83 -8.04 24.30
N TYR A 187 5.15 -6.84 24.77
CA TYR A 187 4.49 -5.63 24.29
C TYR A 187 5.12 -5.15 22.97
N ARG A 188 4.25 -4.78 22.02
CA ARG A 188 4.63 -4.17 20.74
C ARG A 188 4.17 -2.71 20.74
N GLY A 189 5.08 -1.79 20.43
CA GLY A 189 4.79 -0.38 20.20
C GLY A 189 5.05 0.03 18.75
N TRP A 190 4.64 1.25 18.41
CA TRP A 190 5.07 1.91 17.18
C TRP A 190 6.51 2.43 17.32
N GLY A 191 7.18 2.64 16.19
CA GLY A 191 8.47 3.32 16.18
C GLY A 191 8.34 4.80 16.57
N GLU A 192 9.44 5.39 17.02
CA GLU A 192 9.50 6.79 17.46
C GLU A 192 9.15 7.80 16.35
N ARG A 193 9.34 7.41 15.08
CA ARG A 193 9.05 8.26 13.93
C ARG A 193 7.60 8.07 13.49
N ILE A 194 6.73 8.93 13.98
CA ILE A 194 5.35 9.06 13.54
C ILE A 194 5.17 10.40 12.84
N ASP A 195 4.74 10.35 11.59
CA ASP A 195 4.40 11.54 10.81
C ASP A 195 2.88 11.74 10.84
N VAL A 196 2.45 12.95 11.15
CA VAL A 196 1.04 13.36 11.19
C VAL A 196 0.97 14.74 10.56
N ALA A 197 0.35 14.81 9.39
CA ALA A 197 0.23 16.01 8.58
C ALA A 197 -1.24 16.41 8.44
N ASP A 198 -1.56 17.63 8.86
CA ASP A 198 -2.85 18.25 8.53
C ASP A 198 -2.84 18.61 7.04
N CYS A 199 -3.74 17.99 6.28
CA CYS A 199 -3.91 18.24 4.85
C CYS A 199 -4.93 19.35 4.57
N GLY A 200 -5.48 19.97 5.62
CA GLY A 200 -6.39 21.09 5.56
C GLY A 200 -7.86 20.70 5.68
N LEU A 201 -8.69 21.75 5.63
CA LEU A 201 -10.15 21.63 5.67
C LEU A 201 -10.69 21.43 4.25
N TYR A 202 -11.35 20.31 4.02
CA TYR A 202 -12.09 20.04 2.80
C TYR A 202 -13.46 20.72 2.85
N MET A 203 -13.82 21.42 1.76
CA MET A 203 -15.11 22.07 1.54
C MET A 203 -15.75 21.48 0.27
N PRO A 204 -16.94 20.87 0.35
CA PRO A 204 -17.64 20.28 -0.80
C PRO A 204 -17.90 21.26 -1.95
N GLU A 205 -18.11 22.54 -1.64
CA GLU A 205 -18.37 23.63 -2.58
C GLU A 205 -17.13 24.03 -3.40
N ASP A 206 -15.92 23.79 -2.89
CA ASP A 206 -14.65 24.13 -3.53
C ASP A 206 -14.02 22.93 -4.27
N ARG A 207 -14.82 21.95 -4.70
CA ARG A 207 -14.36 20.75 -5.44
C ARG A 207 -13.35 21.06 -6.56
N GLY A 208 -13.44 22.22 -7.21
CA GLY A 208 -12.50 22.67 -8.25
C GLY A 208 -11.20 23.30 -7.75
N ARG A 209 -11.20 24.02 -6.61
CA ARG A 209 -10.02 24.72 -6.07
C ARG A 209 -9.14 23.84 -5.19
N MET A 210 -9.75 22.93 -4.44
CA MET A 210 -9.07 22.07 -3.46
C MET A 210 -8.71 20.69 -4.00
N ALA A 211 -9.03 20.43 -5.28
CA ALA A 211 -8.66 19.23 -5.99
C ALA A 211 -7.14 18.96 -5.93
N THR A 212 -6.29 19.98 -5.95
CA THR A 212 -4.82 19.79 -6.03
C THR A 212 -4.20 19.15 -4.77
N SER A 213 -4.62 19.52 -3.56
CA SER A 213 -4.10 18.92 -2.32
C SER A 213 -4.69 17.52 -2.08
N MET A 214 -5.99 17.36 -2.34
CA MET A 214 -6.69 16.07 -2.20
C MET A 214 -6.26 15.07 -3.26
N ASP A 215 -6.02 15.51 -4.49
CA ASP A 215 -5.40 14.71 -5.55
C ASP A 215 -4.00 14.28 -5.14
N GLY A 216 -3.27 15.10 -4.39
CA GLY A 216 -2.00 14.72 -3.76
C GLY A 216 -2.17 13.52 -2.84
N VAL A 217 -3.14 13.57 -1.92
CA VAL A 217 -3.48 12.48 -0.99
C VAL A 217 -3.94 11.23 -1.74
N VAL A 218 -4.85 11.37 -2.71
CA VAL A 218 -5.38 10.26 -3.52
C VAL A 218 -4.29 9.64 -4.40
N ARG A 219 -3.43 10.46 -5.00
CA ARG A 219 -2.28 10.00 -5.80
C ARG A 219 -1.28 9.28 -4.92
N TYR A 220 -0.99 9.81 -3.74
CA TYR A 220 -0.11 9.17 -2.77
C TYR A 220 -0.66 7.83 -2.32
N VAL A 221 -1.94 7.75 -1.93
CA VAL A 221 -2.54 6.48 -1.53
C VAL A 221 -2.68 5.52 -2.70
N GLY A 222 -2.96 6.00 -3.91
CA GLY A 222 -2.89 5.21 -5.14
C GLY A 222 -1.50 4.62 -5.39
N LYS A 223 -0.44 5.37 -5.07
CA LYS A 223 0.95 4.90 -5.09
C LYS A 223 1.16 3.82 -4.04
N VAL A 224 0.80 4.06 -2.78
CA VAL A 224 0.90 3.10 -1.66
C VAL A 224 0.16 1.80 -1.97
N LEU A 225 -1.08 1.87 -2.46
CA LEU A 225 -1.88 0.73 -2.92
C LEU A 225 -1.19 -0.08 -4.02
N GLY A 226 -0.25 0.52 -4.75
CA GLY A 226 0.56 -0.17 -5.73
C GLY A 226 1.72 -0.99 -5.16
N TYR A 227 2.12 -0.75 -3.92
CA TYR A 227 3.16 -1.50 -3.21
C TYR A 227 2.60 -2.59 -2.31
N VAL A 228 1.36 -2.44 -1.84
CA VAL A 228 0.57 -3.39 -1.04
C VAL A 228 0.64 -4.85 -1.51
N GLY A 229 0.74 -5.07 -2.82
CA GLY A 229 0.72 -6.40 -3.42
C GLY A 229 2.09 -7.06 -3.60
N LYS A 230 3.19 -6.32 -3.53
CA LYS A 230 4.48 -6.82 -4.03
C LYS A 230 5.04 -7.93 -3.15
N SER A 231 5.37 -9.06 -3.76
CA SER A 231 6.27 -10.05 -3.15
C SER A 231 7.69 -9.47 -3.06
N LEU A 232 8.13 -9.15 -1.84
CA LEU A 232 9.47 -8.60 -1.61
C LEU A 232 10.57 -9.62 -1.94
N LEU A 233 10.34 -10.90 -1.61
CA LEU A 233 11.30 -11.98 -1.92
C LEU A 233 11.42 -12.20 -3.43
N GLU A 234 10.32 -12.15 -4.18
CA GLU A 234 10.38 -12.26 -5.63
C GLU A 234 11.11 -11.06 -6.24
N GLN A 235 10.86 -9.86 -5.70
CA GLN A 235 11.58 -8.65 -6.10
C GLN A 235 13.08 -8.77 -5.83
N ALA A 236 13.47 -9.28 -4.66
CA ALA A 236 14.87 -9.49 -4.29
C ALA A 236 15.54 -10.56 -5.16
N SER A 237 14.84 -11.66 -5.46
CA SER A 237 15.34 -12.73 -6.32
C SER A 237 15.71 -12.24 -7.72
N ARG A 238 14.97 -11.26 -8.26
CA ARG A 238 15.26 -10.67 -9.58
C ARG A 238 16.54 -9.83 -9.63
N VAL A 239 17.03 -9.36 -8.47
CA VAL A 239 18.27 -8.57 -8.37
C VAL A 239 19.36 -9.29 -7.59
N GLY A 240 19.08 -10.53 -7.14
CA GLY A 240 19.92 -11.26 -6.19
C GLY A 240 21.28 -11.69 -6.75
N SER A 241 21.41 -11.85 -8.08
CA SER A 241 22.71 -12.09 -8.71
C SER A 241 23.63 -10.87 -8.60
N THR A 242 23.08 -9.66 -8.68
CA THR A 242 23.82 -8.40 -8.55
C THR A 242 23.97 -7.97 -7.09
N TYR A 243 22.98 -8.26 -6.25
CA TYR A 243 22.96 -7.89 -4.83
C TYR A 243 22.61 -9.10 -3.95
N PRO A 244 23.58 -10.02 -3.70
CA PRO A 244 23.35 -11.23 -2.90
C PRO A 244 22.85 -10.93 -1.50
N GLN A 245 23.32 -9.82 -0.90
CA GLN A 245 22.90 -9.36 0.43
C GLN A 245 21.40 -9.06 0.51
N ALA A 246 20.82 -8.50 -0.56
CA ALA A 246 19.38 -8.22 -0.60
C ALA A 246 18.57 -9.52 -0.60
N LEU A 247 18.99 -10.50 -1.42
CA LEU A 247 18.35 -11.81 -1.46
C LEU A 247 18.47 -12.53 -0.11
N GLU A 248 19.64 -12.48 0.51
CA GLU A 248 19.89 -13.10 1.82
C GLU A 248 19.01 -12.50 2.91
N HIS A 249 18.87 -11.18 2.98
CA HIS A 249 18.01 -10.52 3.94
C HIS A 249 16.54 -10.99 3.85
N PHE A 250 15.99 -11.12 2.64
CA PHE A 250 14.63 -11.61 2.47
C PHE A 250 14.48 -13.12 2.68
N ARG A 251 15.53 -13.91 2.44
CA ARG A 251 15.56 -15.33 2.83
C ARG A 251 15.53 -15.49 4.35
N ARG A 252 16.32 -14.71 5.08
CA ARG A 252 16.30 -14.70 6.56
C ARG A 252 14.94 -14.27 7.12
N LEU A 253 14.31 -13.24 6.55
CA LEU A 253 12.93 -12.87 6.89
C LEU A 253 11.92 -13.99 6.63
N SER A 254 12.07 -14.70 5.50
CA SER A 254 11.19 -15.81 5.13
C SER A 254 11.38 -17.00 6.07
N TYR A 255 12.64 -17.32 6.41
CA TYR A 255 12.97 -18.36 7.39
C TYR A 255 12.44 -18.01 8.78
N ALA A 256 12.67 -16.78 9.26
CA ALA A 256 12.13 -16.28 10.52
C ALA A 256 10.59 -16.42 10.56
N ALA A 257 9.90 -16.08 9.49
CA ALA A 257 8.45 -16.25 9.38
C ALA A 257 7.99 -17.71 9.34
N PHE A 258 8.78 -18.59 8.73
CA PHE A 258 8.52 -20.02 8.73
C PHE A 258 8.59 -20.61 10.14
N VAL A 259 9.60 -20.23 10.94
CA VAL A 259 9.81 -20.78 12.29
C VAL A 259 9.05 -20.05 13.40
N THR A 260 8.50 -18.86 13.13
CA THR A 260 7.75 -18.07 14.12
C THR A 260 6.28 -18.50 14.18
N PRO A 261 5.74 -18.87 15.36
CA PRO A 261 4.32 -19.18 15.51
C PRO A 261 3.41 -18.02 15.08
N CYS A 262 2.37 -18.34 14.31
CA CYS A 262 1.43 -17.35 13.78
C CYS A 262 0.19 -17.12 14.67
N SER A 263 -0.04 -18.03 15.62
CA SER A 263 -1.08 -18.04 16.67
C SER A 263 -0.60 -18.90 17.84
N ARG A 264 -1.33 -18.89 18.97
CA ARG A 264 -0.99 -19.67 20.18
C ARG A 264 -0.91 -21.17 19.89
N ASP A 265 -1.85 -21.70 19.11
CA ASP A 265 -1.93 -23.13 18.79
C ASP A 265 -1.28 -23.47 17.43
N CYS A 266 -0.37 -22.62 16.95
CA CYS A 266 0.28 -22.81 15.67
C CYS A 266 1.30 -23.95 15.77
N PRO A 267 1.19 -25.04 14.98
CA PRO A 267 2.16 -26.13 14.99
C PRO A 267 3.49 -25.76 14.31
N VAL A 268 3.59 -24.55 13.74
CA VAL A 268 4.70 -24.05 12.92
C VAL A 268 4.86 -24.89 11.64
N THR A 269 5.43 -26.09 11.75
CA THR A 269 5.51 -27.05 10.66
C THR A 269 4.12 -27.56 10.30
N GLY A 270 3.80 -27.58 9.00
CA GLY A 270 2.48 -27.98 8.51
C GLY A 270 1.38 -26.92 8.65
N CYS A 271 1.66 -25.76 9.25
CA CYS A 271 0.69 -24.67 9.31
C CYS A 271 0.50 -24.02 7.92
N SER A 272 -0.72 -24.03 7.40
CA SER A 272 -1.05 -23.44 6.08
C SER A 272 -1.33 -21.94 6.12
N SER A 273 -1.20 -21.31 7.30
CA SER A 273 -1.47 -19.89 7.51
C SER A 273 -0.67 -19.02 6.54
N PRO A 274 -1.29 -18.02 5.89
CA PRO A 274 -0.59 -17.09 5.02
C PRO A 274 0.54 -16.32 5.72
N ARG A 275 0.52 -16.21 7.05
CA ARG A 275 1.52 -15.45 7.82
C ARG A 275 2.93 -16.04 7.67
N HIS A 276 3.08 -17.36 7.55
CA HIS A 276 4.38 -18.00 7.36
C HIS A 276 5.02 -17.68 6.01
N ARG A 277 4.21 -17.48 4.97
CA ARG A 277 4.66 -17.09 3.63
C ARG A 277 4.68 -15.57 3.38
N ASN A 278 4.11 -14.78 4.29
CA ASN A 278 3.98 -13.33 4.18
C ASN A 278 4.79 -12.58 5.25
N ILE A 279 5.95 -13.10 5.65
CA ILE A 279 6.87 -12.44 6.60
C ILE A 279 6.13 -12.02 7.90
N GLY A 280 5.30 -12.92 8.43
CA GLY A 280 4.47 -12.71 9.63
C GLY A 280 3.18 -11.93 9.40
N ALA A 281 3.06 -11.15 8.31
CA ALA A 281 1.93 -10.27 8.08
C ALA A 281 0.62 -11.00 7.78
N SER A 282 -0.49 -10.42 8.24
CA SER A 282 -1.82 -10.87 7.84
C SER A 282 -2.11 -10.56 6.37
N SER A 283 -3.07 -11.27 5.77
CA SER A 283 -3.50 -11.03 4.40
C SER A 283 -4.33 -9.75 4.21
N HIS A 284 -4.71 -9.03 5.28
CA HIS A 284 -5.47 -7.78 5.18
C HIS A 284 -4.54 -6.59 5.04
N VAL A 285 -4.46 -6.03 3.84
CA VAL A 285 -3.51 -4.96 3.53
C VAL A 285 -4.16 -3.59 3.46
N VAL A 286 -5.49 -3.53 3.26
CA VAL A 286 -6.25 -2.28 3.21
C VAL A 286 -7.56 -2.46 3.95
N SER A 287 -7.99 -1.45 4.71
CA SER A 287 -9.32 -1.41 5.32
C SER A 287 -9.79 0.01 5.54
N ALA A 288 -11.10 0.22 5.51
CA ALA A 288 -11.72 1.49 5.83
C ALA A 288 -12.74 1.32 6.96
N SER A 289 -13.06 2.41 7.68
CA SER A 289 -14.16 2.43 8.64
C SER A 289 -15.47 2.08 7.92
N ARG A 290 -16.25 1.20 8.56
CA ARG A 290 -17.52 0.73 8.01
C ARG A 290 -18.65 1.60 8.52
N ARG A 291 -19.71 1.72 7.71
CA ARG A 291 -20.99 2.27 8.13
C ARG A 291 -21.51 1.48 9.33
N SER A 292 -22.08 2.20 10.30
CA SER A 292 -22.76 1.65 11.47
C SER A 292 -23.99 2.50 11.77
N GLY A 293 -24.86 2.09 12.70
CA GLY A 293 -26.08 2.84 13.03
C GLY A 293 -25.85 4.32 13.38
N HIS A 294 -24.67 4.67 13.92
CA HIS A 294 -24.31 6.04 14.31
C HIS A 294 -23.18 6.65 13.49
N ARG A 295 -22.70 5.99 12.42
CA ARG A 295 -21.56 6.48 11.63
C ARG A 295 -21.75 6.20 10.15
N GLU A 296 -21.49 7.19 9.32
CA GLU A 296 -21.52 7.05 7.87
C GLU A 296 -20.49 6.04 7.36
N GLY A 297 -19.33 5.95 8.03
CA GLY A 297 -18.22 5.15 7.54
C GLY A 297 -17.44 5.91 6.45
N TRP A 298 -16.31 5.36 6.04
CA TRP A 298 -15.42 6.06 5.10
C TRP A 298 -16.10 6.43 3.78
N SER A 299 -16.96 5.58 3.23
CA SER A 299 -17.62 5.78 1.92
C SER A 299 -19.08 6.21 2.10
N PRO A 300 -19.41 7.51 1.90
CA PRO A 300 -20.78 8.04 1.97
C PRO A 300 -21.77 7.26 1.10
N SER A 301 -21.36 6.96 -0.13
CA SER A 301 -22.17 6.20 -1.11
C SER A 301 -22.29 4.71 -0.78
N GLY A 302 -21.64 4.25 0.29
CA GLY A 302 -21.64 2.85 0.72
C GLY A 302 -20.78 1.93 -0.14
N LEU A 303 -19.89 2.46 -0.99
CA LEU A 303 -19.03 1.66 -1.85
C LEU A 303 -18.14 0.72 -1.03
N ASN A 304 -18.11 -0.53 -1.47
CA ASN A 304 -17.17 -1.52 -1.04
C ASN A 304 -16.83 -2.43 -2.22
N ARG A 305 -15.81 -3.27 -2.06
CA ARG A 305 -15.32 -4.14 -3.14
C ARG A 305 -16.38 -5.14 -3.64
N THR A 306 -17.29 -5.59 -2.78
CA THR A 306 -18.38 -6.49 -3.17
C THR A 306 -19.36 -5.76 -4.09
N ILE A 307 -19.77 -4.53 -3.72
CA ILE A 307 -20.64 -3.69 -4.54
C ILE A 307 -19.99 -3.35 -5.88
N LEU A 308 -18.71 -2.97 -5.88
CA LEU A 308 -17.98 -2.66 -7.11
C LEU A 308 -17.84 -3.90 -8.01
N GLY A 309 -17.60 -5.07 -7.44
CA GLY A 309 -17.58 -6.34 -8.18
C GLY A 309 -18.94 -6.63 -8.83
N ARG A 310 -20.03 -6.50 -8.08
CA ARG A 310 -21.39 -6.70 -8.59
C ARG A 310 -21.74 -5.71 -9.71
N ARG A 311 -21.52 -4.41 -9.50
CA ARG A 311 -21.76 -3.36 -10.52
C ARG A 311 -20.99 -3.63 -11.82
N ARG A 312 -19.76 -4.14 -11.69
CA ARG A 312 -18.93 -4.51 -12.85
C ARG A 312 -19.55 -5.70 -13.62
N SER A 313 -20.06 -6.71 -12.92
CA SER A 313 -20.76 -7.84 -13.55
C SER A 313 -22.05 -7.38 -14.25
N GLU A 314 -22.88 -6.59 -13.57
CA GLU A 314 -24.12 -6.01 -14.14
C GLU A 314 -23.84 -5.24 -15.43
N TYR A 315 -22.80 -4.39 -15.43
CA TYR A 315 -22.38 -3.65 -16.62
C TYR A 315 -21.92 -4.54 -17.78
N ILE A 316 -21.20 -5.64 -17.48
CA ILE A 316 -20.72 -6.58 -18.50
C ILE A 316 -21.89 -7.32 -19.15
N GLU A 317 -22.88 -7.77 -18.37
CA GLU A 317 -24.06 -8.48 -18.89
C GLU A 317 -24.94 -7.56 -19.73
N ALA A 318 -25.26 -6.35 -19.26
CA ALA A 318 -26.03 -5.38 -20.06
C ALA A 318 -25.37 -5.10 -21.43
N ARG A 319 -24.04 -4.99 -21.46
CA ARG A 319 -23.27 -4.80 -22.70
C ARG A 319 -23.18 -6.04 -23.58
N LYS A 320 -23.35 -7.25 -23.03
CA LYS A 320 -23.48 -8.47 -23.85
C LYS A 320 -24.84 -8.46 -24.55
N GLU A 321 -25.91 -8.15 -23.81
CA GLU A 321 -27.26 -8.03 -24.36
C GLU A 321 -27.32 -6.98 -25.49
N GLU A 322 -26.73 -5.79 -25.27
CA GLU A 322 -26.62 -4.74 -26.31
C GLU A 322 -25.87 -5.23 -27.56
N ARG A 323 -24.75 -5.95 -27.40
CA ARG A 323 -23.95 -6.49 -28.53
C ARG A 323 -24.66 -7.61 -29.27
N SER A 324 -25.37 -8.47 -28.54
CA SER A 324 -26.21 -9.52 -29.11
C SER A 324 -27.40 -8.92 -29.87
N ALA A 325 -28.03 -7.87 -29.35
CA ALA A 325 -29.10 -7.14 -30.01
C ALA A 325 -28.63 -6.37 -31.25
N ALA A 326 -27.39 -5.87 -31.26
CA ALA A 326 -26.79 -5.17 -32.39
C ALA A 326 -26.27 -6.09 -33.52
N GLY A 327 -26.37 -7.42 -33.38
CA GLY A 327 -25.94 -8.38 -34.41
C GLY A 327 -24.42 -8.44 -34.64
N GLU A 328 -23.61 -7.83 -33.79
CA GLU A 328 -22.14 -7.79 -33.94
C GLU A 328 -21.49 -9.14 -33.56
N LYS A 329 -21.53 -10.13 -34.45
CA LYS A 329 -20.56 -11.23 -34.45
C LYS A 329 -19.25 -10.75 -35.05
N LYS A 330 -18.47 -9.94 -34.31
CA LYS A 330 -17.04 -9.80 -34.64
C LYS A 330 -16.27 -10.88 -33.89
N GLU A 331 -15.82 -11.89 -34.62
CA GLU A 331 -14.58 -12.57 -34.27
C GLU A 331 -13.51 -11.48 -34.14
N VAL A 332 -13.16 -11.16 -32.89
CA VAL A 332 -12.05 -10.27 -32.62
C VAL A 332 -10.79 -11.07 -32.93
N GLU A 333 -10.30 -10.97 -34.16
CA GLU A 333 -8.96 -11.40 -34.49
C GLU A 333 -8.01 -10.60 -33.59
N LEU A 334 -7.44 -11.30 -32.62
CA LEU A 334 -6.55 -10.72 -31.63
C LEU A 334 -5.24 -10.34 -32.34
N PRO A 335 -4.80 -9.07 -32.29
CA PRO A 335 -3.49 -8.73 -32.81
C PRO A 335 -2.43 -9.54 -32.07
N ARG A 336 -1.53 -10.15 -32.82
CA ARG A 336 -0.41 -10.96 -32.32
C ARG A 336 0.29 -10.24 -31.17
N SER A 337 0.60 -10.98 -30.11
CA SER A 337 1.20 -10.52 -28.86
C SER A 337 2.38 -9.57 -29.10
N VAL A 338 2.19 -8.28 -28.83
CA VAL A 338 3.31 -7.35 -28.67
C VAL A 338 3.85 -7.56 -27.26
N ASN A 339 4.99 -8.25 -27.16
CA ASN A 339 5.75 -8.38 -25.92
C ASN A 339 6.30 -7.01 -25.53
N LEU A 340 5.51 -6.23 -24.78
CA LEU A 340 5.94 -4.94 -24.26
C LEU A 340 6.94 -5.18 -23.13
N THR A 341 8.12 -4.57 -23.28
CA THR A 341 9.19 -4.53 -22.31
C THR A 341 8.77 -3.79 -21.04
N ARG A 342 9.53 -4.01 -19.96
CA ARG A 342 9.31 -3.35 -18.65
C ARG A 342 9.30 -1.82 -18.73
N ASN A 343 10.01 -1.23 -19.70
CA ASN A 343 10.05 0.21 -19.90
C ASN A 343 8.78 0.73 -20.59
N GLU A 344 8.21 -0.02 -21.54
CA GLU A 344 6.98 0.34 -22.23
C GLU A 344 5.74 0.23 -21.32
N MET A 345 5.71 -0.78 -20.44
CA MET A 345 4.68 -0.86 -19.39
C MET A 345 4.76 0.32 -18.41
N LYS A 346 5.98 0.82 -18.14
CA LYS A 346 6.21 1.98 -17.26
C LYS A 346 5.80 3.28 -17.95
N ALA A 347 6.05 3.42 -19.25
CA ALA A 347 5.63 4.55 -20.06
C ALA A 347 4.10 4.63 -20.19
N LEU A 348 3.41 3.51 -20.42
CA LEU A 348 1.95 3.43 -20.42
C LEU A 348 1.34 3.85 -19.07
N PHE A 349 1.99 3.47 -17.97
CA PHE A 349 1.55 3.84 -16.62
C PHE A 349 1.75 5.34 -16.33
N LEU A 350 2.78 5.97 -16.91
CA LEU A 350 3.05 7.40 -16.77
C LEU A 350 2.17 8.26 -17.71
N HIS A 351 1.88 7.76 -18.90
CA HIS A 351 1.01 8.40 -19.89
C HIS A 351 -0.46 8.42 -19.44
N GLN A 352 -0.98 7.34 -18.84
CA GLN A 352 -2.31 7.33 -18.21
C GLN A 352 -2.39 8.18 -16.93
N ALA A 353 -1.25 8.58 -16.37
CA ALA A 353 -1.17 9.44 -15.20
C ALA A 353 -1.01 10.94 -15.54
N GLY A 354 -1.06 11.32 -16.83
CA GLY A 354 -1.03 12.72 -17.27
C GLY A 354 0.30 13.45 -17.02
N ILE A 355 1.41 12.74 -16.86
CA ILE A 355 2.73 13.37 -16.78
C ILE A 355 3.26 13.51 -18.20
N ALA A 356 3.00 14.66 -18.82
CA ALA A 356 3.65 15.03 -20.07
C ALA A 356 5.17 15.03 -19.85
N HIS A 357 5.89 14.25 -20.67
CA HIS A 357 7.31 14.47 -20.85
C HIS A 357 7.47 15.87 -21.44
N GLY A 358 8.08 16.78 -20.66
CA GLY A 358 8.56 18.05 -21.19
C GLY A 358 9.50 17.75 -22.36
N VAL A 359 9.03 18.11 -23.55
CA VAL A 359 9.86 18.28 -24.73
C VAL A 359 10.94 19.29 -24.34
N VAL A 360 12.19 18.84 -24.34
CA VAL A 360 13.35 19.74 -24.31
C VAL A 360 13.33 20.47 -25.65
N PRO A 361 13.18 21.82 -25.71
CA PRO A 361 13.45 22.53 -26.93
C PRO A 361 14.95 22.44 -27.19
N GLU A 362 15.31 21.98 -28.39
CA GLU A 362 16.68 21.98 -28.88
C GLU A 362 17.27 23.39 -28.77
N ARG A 363 18.50 23.46 -28.26
CA ARG A 363 19.34 24.64 -28.37
C ARG A 363 19.59 24.89 -29.86
N SER A 364 19.00 25.95 -30.43
CA SER A 364 19.57 26.54 -31.64
C SER A 364 20.70 27.47 -31.21
N SER A 365 21.90 27.07 -31.60
CA SER A 365 23.05 27.94 -31.74
C SER A 365 22.82 28.86 -32.94
N ALA A 366 22.76 30.17 -32.72
CA ALA A 366 23.06 31.17 -33.74
C ALA A 366 23.63 32.43 -33.06
N GLN A 367 24.77 32.85 -33.60
CA GLN A 367 25.58 34.00 -33.24
C GLN A 367 24.80 35.32 -33.36
N ASN A 368 25.12 36.30 -32.52
CA ASN A 368 25.74 37.58 -32.94
C ASN A 368 25.74 38.62 -31.80
N ALA A 369 26.89 39.30 -31.71
CA ALA A 369 27.24 40.49 -30.91
C ALA A 369 27.45 40.31 -29.40
#